data_AF-A0AAD3CVV7-F1
#
_entry.id   AF-A0AAD3CVV7-F1
#
_cell.length_a   1.000
_cell.length_b   1.000
_cell.length_c   1.000
_cell.angle_alpha   90.00
_cell.angle_beta   90.00
_cell.angle_gamma   90.00
#
_symmetry.space_group_name_H-M   'P 1'
#
loop_
_entity.id
_entity.type
_entity.pdbx_description
1 polymer ?
#
loop_
_entity_poly.entity_id
_entity_poly.type
_entity_poly.pdbx_seq_one_letter_code
_entity_poly.pdbx_strand_id
1 'polypeptide(L)'
;MKIFSRAILTALATSKPTPTSCFAFSNKVYYPNSEHIMMKHIDKFSTRLFSAASTADLDDLTVTLDGPDLPSIASGSKRLFLVRHGEVINPGGDRPVYYGCMDVKLSGLGEKEAKAAGAYLKQFDVQNIASSPLTRAKFGANEVLKRQESKDKEILIFEGFTEMDRGAWVNLTLDEIGKENMEAFDRCDLSVTPEGGESYPGLKERVLKARDELLEATEVGQASAVISHLQVTRSMLSDALGIPVDEMSTLKVATASITCIDFDESGEQTVHFQSFKPDAGLRKSVDGAN
;
A
#
# COMPACT_ATOMS: atom_id res chain seq x y z
N MET A 1 37.22 41.91 -27.76
CA MET A 1 37.27 43.32 -28.19
C MET A 1 36.30 43.55 -29.35
N LYS A 2 35.09 44.05 -29.06
CA LYS A 2 34.36 45.08 -29.81
C LYS A 2 33.11 45.41 -29.00
N ILE A 3 32.92 46.71 -28.78
CA ILE A 3 32.01 47.37 -27.85
C ILE A 3 30.92 48.07 -28.68
N PHE A 4 29.84 48.49 -27.99
CA PHE A 4 28.77 49.45 -28.33
C PHE A 4 27.42 48.81 -28.69
N SER A 5 26.25 49.24 -28.18
CA SER A 5 25.88 50.38 -27.32
C SER A 5 24.50 50.15 -26.68
N ARG A 6 24.28 50.80 -25.53
CA ARG A 6 23.01 51.00 -24.78
C ARG A 6 22.00 51.91 -25.51
N ALA A 7 20.70 51.70 -25.23
CA ALA A 7 19.66 52.67 -24.78
C ALA A 7 18.24 52.16 -25.17
N ILE A 8 17.38 51.71 -24.24
CA ILE A 8 16.35 52.45 -23.48
C ILE A 8 15.30 53.16 -24.37
N LEU A 9 14.02 52.71 -24.36
CA LEU A 9 12.85 53.43 -23.77
C LEU A 9 11.53 52.62 -23.92
N THR A 10 10.67 52.83 -22.92
CA THR A 10 9.35 52.30 -22.56
C THR A 10 8.19 52.58 -23.54
N ALA A 11 7.21 51.68 -23.63
CA ALA A 11 5.78 52.03 -23.81
C ALA A 11 4.82 50.87 -23.46
N LEU A 12 3.84 51.18 -22.61
CA LEU A 12 2.63 50.39 -22.30
C LEU A 12 1.64 50.43 -23.48
N ALA A 13 0.95 49.31 -23.75
CA ALA A 13 -0.44 49.34 -24.21
C ALA A 13 -1.10 47.95 -24.11
N THR A 14 -2.31 47.99 -23.56
CA THR A 14 -3.27 46.92 -23.34
C THR A 14 -4.01 46.53 -24.63
N SER A 15 -4.39 45.25 -24.78
CA SER A 15 -5.67 44.86 -25.40
C SER A 15 -5.96 43.37 -25.19
N LYS A 16 -7.20 43.09 -24.77
CA LYS A 16 -7.80 41.75 -24.64
C LYS A 16 -8.14 41.16 -26.02
N PRO A 17 -8.39 39.83 -26.08
CA PRO A 17 -9.70 39.39 -26.58
C PRO A 17 -10.37 38.31 -25.72
N THR A 18 -11.71 38.37 -25.71
CA THR A 18 -12.70 37.39 -25.21
C THR A 18 -13.14 36.44 -26.35
N PRO A 19 -14.21 35.62 -26.24
CA PRO A 19 -14.49 34.52 -25.30
C PRO A 19 -14.91 33.23 -26.06
N THR A 20 -14.88 32.04 -25.42
CA THR A 20 -15.93 31.03 -25.70
C THR A 20 -16.10 29.99 -24.59
N SER A 21 -17.35 29.59 -24.45
CA SER A 21 -18.03 28.77 -23.44
C SER A 21 -17.49 27.36 -23.23
N CYS A 22 -17.62 26.84 -22.00
CA CYS A 22 -17.93 25.43 -21.83
C CYS A 22 -18.88 25.20 -20.65
N PHE A 23 -19.75 24.22 -20.84
CA PHE A 23 -21.03 23.96 -20.19
C PHE A 23 -20.89 23.44 -18.75
N ALA A 24 -21.78 23.91 -17.88
CA ALA A 24 -22.07 23.27 -16.60
C ALA A 24 -22.99 22.07 -16.83
N PHE A 25 -22.60 20.89 -16.35
CA PHE A 25 -23.51 19.78 -16.11
C PHE A 25 -23.43 19.36 -14.65
N SER A 26 -24.52 19.60 -13.93
CA SER A 26 -24.78 19.02 -12.61
C SER A 26 -25.19 17.56 -12.77
N ASN A 27 -24.60 16.64 -12.00
CA ASN A 27 -25.19 15.32 -11.77
C ASN A 27 -25.45 15.14 -10.28
N LYS A 28 -26.73 15.24 -9.92
CA LYS A 28 -27.32 14.74 -8.67
C LYS A 28 -27.35 13.21 -8.75
N VAL A 29 -26.88 12.53 -7.71
CA VAL A 29 -27.09 11.09 -7.55
C VAL A 29 -28.25 10.86 -6.58
N TYR A 30 -29.17 10.00 -7.01
CA TYR A 30 -30.43 9.65 -6.37
C TYR A 30 -30.25 8.37 -5.52
N TYR A 31 -30.74 8.39 -4.27
CA TYR A 31 -30.86 7.21 -3.42
C TYR A 31 -32.32 6.74 -3.38
N PRO A 32 -32.64 5.48 -3.70
CA PRO A 32 -33.93 4.91 -3.36
C PRO A 32 -33.92 4.31 -1.94
N ASN A 33 -34.88 4.75 -1.14
CA ASN A 33 -35.28 4.17 0.15
C ASN A 33 -35.79 2.74 -0.02
N SER A 34 -35.52 1.87 0.96
CA SER A 34 -36.38 0.73 1.27
C SER A 34 -36.35 0.44 2.78
N GLU A 35 -37.35 1.03 3.44
CA GLU A 35 -38.23 0.55 4.50
C GLU A 35 -37.77 -0.48 5.55
N HIS A 36 -38.16 -0.11 6.78
CA HIS A 36 -38.26 -0.88 8.01
C HIS A 36 -38.88 -2.27 7.86
N ILE A 37 -38.25 -3.27 8.48
CA ILE A 37 -38.97 -4.42 9.06
C ILE A 37 -38.53 -4.58 10.51
N MET A 38 -39.48 -4.30 11.39
CA MET A 38 -39.47 -4.60 12.81
C MET A 38 -39.79 -6.10 12.97
N MET A 39 -38.99 -6.87 13.71
CA MET A 39 -39.44 -8.18 14.19
C MET A 39 -38.95 -8.45 15.61
N LYS A 40 -39.89 -8.99 16.38
CA LYS A 40 -39.97 -9.04 17.84
C LYS A 40 -39.19 -10.22 18.42
N HIS A 41 -38.84 -10.08 19.70
CA HIS A 41 -38.44 -11.15 20.62
C HIS A 41 -39.29 -12.43 20.50
N ILE A 42 -38.62 -13.59 20.50
CA ILE A 42 -39.08 -14.84 21.12
C ILE A 42 -37.88 -15.52 21.79
N ASP A 43 -38.16 -16.00 23.00
CA ASP A 43 -37.30 -16.61 24.02
C ASP A 43 -37.02 -18.11 23.79
N LYS A 44 -35.91 -18.58 24.41
CA LYS A 44 -35.61 -19.94 24.92
C LYS A 44 -35.46 -21.12 23.92
N PHE A 45 -34.28 -21.76 23.91
CA PHE A 45 -34.03 -23.07 24.55
C PHE A 45 -32.59 -23.59 24.33
N SER A 46 -32.05 -24.18 25.40
CA SER A 46 -31.13 -25.33 25.48
C SER A 46 -29.68 -25.27 24.99
N THR A 47 -28.81 -25.46 25.98
CA THR A 47 -27.48 -26.07 25.94
C THR A 47 -27.27 -27.13 24.85
N ARG A 48 -26.22 -26.94 24.04
CA ARG A 48 -25.36 -28.01 23.52
C ARG A 48 -23.90 -27.54 23.52
N LEU A 49 -23.06 -28.28 24.23
CA LEU A 49 -21.62 -28.25 24.03
C LEU A 49 -21.36 -28.55 22.54
N PHE A 50 -20.67 -27.65 21.85
CA PHE A 50 -20.02 -27.99 20.59
C PHE A 50 -18.55 -28.29 20.86
N SER A 51 -18.22 -29.56 20.63
CA SER A 51 -16.85 -30.05 20.57
C SER A 51 -16.08 -29.33 19.47
N ALA A 52 -14.76 -29.25 19.66
CA ALA A 52 -13.76 -28.81 18.71
C ALA A 52 -14.14 -29.14 17.25
N ALA A 53 -14.42 -28.09 16.46
CA ALA A 53 -14.43 -28.19 15.02
C ALA A 53 -12.97 -28.25 14.55
N SER A 54 -12.64 -29.36 13.90
CA SER A 54 -11.35 -29.68 13.32
C SER A 54 -10.86 -28.59 12.37
N THR A 55 -9.55 -28.39 12.39
CA THR A 55 -8.73 -27.81 11.33
C THR A 55 -9.10 -28.42 9.98
N ALA A 56 -9.96 -27.75 9.21
CA ALA A 56 -10.04 -27.95 7.78
C ALA A 56 -9.06 -26.97 7.15
N ASP A 57 -7.97 -27.50 6.61
CA ASP A 57 -6.93 -26.75 5.92
C ASP A 57 -7.53 -25.94 4.78
N LEU A 58 -7.24 -24.63 4.79
CA LEU A 58 -7.61 -23.67 3.74
C LEU A 58 -6.72 -23.81 2.48
N ASP A 59 -6.18 -25.01 2.23
CA ASP A 59 -5.43 -25.35 1.03
C ASP A 59 -6.30 -25.33 -0.25
N ASP A 60 -7.61 -25.16 -0.10
CA ASP A 60 -8.61 -25.16 -1.18
C ASP A 60 -9.12 -23.76 -1.56
N LEU A 61 -8.40 -22.68 -1.24
CA LEU A 61 -8.63 -21.44 -1.96
C LEU A 61 -8.23 -21.68 -3.41
N THR A 62 -9.22 -21.79 -4.31
CA THR A 62 -9.03 -21.67 -5.76
C THR A 62 -8.62 -20.24 -6.08
N VAL A 63 -7.44 -19.84 -5.63
CA VAL A 63 -6.80 -18.59 -6.03
C VAL A 63 -6.52 -18.77 -7.51
N THR A 64 -7.03 -17.86 -8.33
CA THR A 64 -6.58 -17.84 -9.72
C THR A 64 -5.12 -17.37 -9.66
N LEU A 65 -4.20 -18.32 -9.82
CA LEU A 65 -2.75 -18.05 -9.80
C LEU A 65 -2.28 -17.37 -11.08
N ASP A 66 -3.19 -17.18 -12.05
CA ASP A 66 -2.99 -16.42 -13.28
C ASP A 66 -2.75 -14.94 -12.95
N GLY A 67 -1.54 -14.62 -12.49
CA GLY A 67 -1.06 -13.25 -12.40
C GLY A 67 -0.34 -12.83 -13.67
N PRO A 68 0.23 -11.61 -13.68
CA PRO A 68 0.99 -11.13 -14.81
C PRO A 68 2.15 -12.07 -15.12
N ASP A 69 2.34 -12.42 -16.39
CA ASP A 69 3.51 -13.17 -16.84
C ASP A 69 4.78 -12.42 -16.42
N LEU A 70 5.65 -13.10 -15.67
CA LEU A 70 6.93 -12.55 -15.26
C LEU A 70 8.06 -13.19 -16.06
N PRO A 71 8.98 -12.39 -16.63
CA PRO A 71 10.19 -12.94 -17.22
C PRO A 71 11.07 -13.57 -16.12
N SER A 72 11.97 -14.45 -16.53
CA SER A 72 13.11 -14.84 -15.69
C SER A 72 13.87 -13.60 -15.25
N ILE A 73 14.43 -13.63 -14.04
CA ILE A 73 15.27 -12.54 -13.54
C ILE A 73 16.46 -12.38 -14.49
N ALA A 74 16.66 -11.16 -14.98
CA ALA A 74 17.75 -10.87 -15.91
C ALA A 74 19.12 -11.15 -15.27
N SER A 75 20.11 -11.47 -16.09
CA SER A 75 21.47 -11.69 -15.61
C SER A 75 22.00 -10.45 -14.89
N GLY A 76 22.57 -10.61 -13.71
CA GLY A 76 23.06 -9.48 -12.91
C GLY A 76 21.98 -8.79 -12.07
N SER A 77 20.71 -9.18 -12.19
CA SER A 77 19.59 -8.55 -11.48
C SER A 77 19.13 -9.34 -10.26
N LYS A 78 18.41 -8.65 -9.37
CA LYS A 78 17.71 -9.17 -8.20
C LYS A 78 16.24 -8.79 -8.30
N ARG A 79 15.33 -9.61 -7.78
CA ARG A 79 13.88 -9.32 -7.79
C ARG A 79 13.37 -8.98 -6.41
N LEU A 80 12.48 -8.00 -6.34
CA LEU A 80 11.78 -7.62 -5.12
C LEU A 80 10.27 -7.63 -5.32
N PHE A 81 9.57 -8.41 -4.51
CA PHE A 81 8.13 -8.38 -4.39
C PHE A 81 7.73 -7.49 -3.22
N LEU A 82 6.91 -6.47 -3.46
CA LEU A 82 6.33 -5.63 -2.42
C LEU A 82 4.90 -6.08 -2.17
N VAL A 83 4.57 -6.41 -0.92
CA VAL A 83 3.23 -6.87 -0.53
C VAL A 83 2.68 -5.92 0.53
N ARG A 84 1.60 -5.21 0.23
CA ARG A 84 0.86 -4.46 1.26
C ARG A 84 0.08 -5.45 2.14
N HIS A 85 0.01 -5.22 3.45
CA HIS A 85 -0.86 -6.03 4.31
C HIS A 85 -2.33 -6.08 3.82
N GLY A 86 -3.06 -7.12 4.21
CA GLY A 86 -4.50 -7.25 3.93
C GLY A 86 -5.35 -6.23 4.70
N GLU A 87 -6.65 -6.18 4.42
CA GLU A 87 -7.58 -5.29 5.11
C GLU A 87 -7.56 -5.45 6.66
N VAL A 88 -7.73 -4.35 7.38
CA VAL A 88 -7.60 -4.29 8.85
C VAL A 88 -8.90 -3.90 9.49
N ILE A 89 -9.16 -4.42 10.68
CA ILE A 89 -10.28 -3.95 11.50
C ILE A 89 -10.03 -2.48 11.82
N ASN A 90 -10.89 -1.59 11.33
CA ASN A 90 -10.76 -0.16 11.57
C ASN A 90 -10.80 0.13 13.08
N PRO A 91 -9.72 0.69 13.67
CA PRO A 91 -9.68 0.94 15.12
C PRO A 91 -10.67 2.03 15.56
N GLY A 92 -11.15 2.86 14.63
CA GLY A 92 -12.19 3.87 14.88
C GLY A 92 -13.63 3.32 14.82
N GLY A 93 -13.81 2.01 14.59
CA GLY A 93 -15.12 1.40 14.37
C GLY A 93 -15.73 1.90 13.06
N ASP A 94 -16.86 2.59 13.13
CA ASP A 94 -17.52 3.19 11.96
C ASP A 94 -16.84 4.49 11.49
N ARG A 95 -15.92 5.06 12.29
CA ARG A 95 -15.17 6.27 11.91
C ARG A 95 -13.90 5.88 11.16
N PRO A 96 -13.71 6.29 9.89
CA PRO A 96 -12.51 5.96 9.12
C PRO A 96 -11.31 6.79 9.60
N VAL A 97 -10.61 6.29 10.61
CA VAL A 97 -9.51 7.01 11.25
C VAL A 97 -8.14 6.60 10.69
N TYR A 98 -7.19 7.52 10.73
CA TYR A 98 -5.79 7.24 10.45
C TYR A 98 -5.15 6.53 11.65
N TYR A 99 -4.45 5.42 11.41
CA TYR A 99 -3.81 4.61 12.47
C TYR A 99 -2.27 4.54 12.35
N GLY A 100 -1.70 4.76 11.16
CA GLY A 100 -0.25 4.80 10.96
C GLY A 100 0.49 3.57 11.49
N CYS A 101 1.51 3.81 12.34
CA CYS A 101 2.34 2.81 12.97
C CYS A 101 1.67 2.04 14.13
N MET A 102 0.43 2.37 14.52
CA MET A 102 -0.30 1.59 15.53
C MET A 102 -0.42 0.12 15.13
N ASP A 103 -0.34 -0.78 16.11
CA ASP A 103 -0.52 -2.21 15.87
C ASP A 103 -2.01 -2.60 15.78
N VAL A 104 -2.55 -2.50 14.57
CA VAL A 104 -3.93 -2.87 14.23
C VAL A 104 -3.96 -4.26 13.59
N LYS A 105 -4.92 -5.09 14.00
CA LYS A 105 -5.11 -6.45 13.50
C LYS A 105 -5.79 -6.48 12.13
N LEU A 106 -5.47 -7.50 11.34
CA LEU A 106 -6.23 -7.83 10.14
C LEU A 106 -7.68 -8.17 10.49
N SER A 107 -8.58 -7.90 9.55
CA SER A 107 -9.93 -8.46 9.57
C SER A 107 -9.92 -9.91 9.08
N GLY A 108 -11.05 -10.61 9.21
CA GLY A 108 -11.20 -11.94 8.59
C GLY A 108 -11.15 -11.90 7.05
N LEU A 109 -11.44 -10.76 6.41
CA LEU A 109 -11.21 -10.56 4.98
C LEU A 109 -9.71 -10.38 4.72
N GLY A 110 -9.03 -9.50 5.45
CA GLY A 110 -7.60 -9.26 5.30
C GLY A 110 -6.73 -10.49 5.51
N GLU A 111 -7.12 -11.40 6.40
CA GLU A 111 -6.46 -12.70 6.53
C GLU A 111 -6.59 -13.56 5.27
N LYS A 112 -7.76 -13.57 4.62
CA LYS A 112 -7.96 -14.30 3.35
C LYS A 112 -7.16 -13.65 2.22
N GLU A 113 -7.13 -12.33 2.17
CA GLU A 113 -6.32 -11.58 1.20
C GLU A 113 -4.82 -11.90 1.37
N ALA A 114 -4.32 -11.89 2.62
CA ALA A 114 -2.92 -12.23 2.91
C ALA A 114 -2.58 -13.69 2.54
N LYS A 115 -3.49 -14.63 2.78
CA LYS A 115 -3.34 -16.03 2.33
C LYS A 115 -3.27 -16.14 0.82
N ALA A 116 -4.08 -15.37 0.09
CA ALA A 116 -4.07 -15.34 -1.37
C ALA A 116 -2.75 -14.78 -1.93
N ALA A 117 -2.23 -13.71 -1.33
CA ALA A 117 -0.91 -13.17 -1.67
C ALA A 117 0.21 -14.19 -1.42
N GLY A 118 0.17 -14.89 -0.28
CA GLY A 118 1.10 -15.99 0.01
C GLY A 118 1.00 -17.14 -0.99
N ALA A 119 -0.22 -17.52 -1.40
CA ALA A 119 -0.46 -18.55 -2.41
C ALA A 119 0.11 -18.14 -3.78
N TYR A 120 -0.07 -16.88 -4.19
CA TYR A 120 0.53 -16.37 -5.42
C TYR A 120 2.06 -16.41 -5.38
N LEU A 121 2.68 -16.03 -4.25
CA LEU A 121 4.14 -16.01 -4.13
C LEU A 121 4.77 -17.41 -4.04
N LYS A 122 3.99 -18.48 -3.82
CA LYS A 122 4.47 -19.87 -3.82
C LYS A 122 5.17 -20.27 -5.12
N GLN A 123 4.78 -19.69 -6.25
CA GLN A 123 5.35 -20.04 -7.56
C GLN A 123 6.76 -19.48 -7.80
N PHE A 124 7.26 -18.62 -6.90
CA PHE A 124 8.59 -18.04 -6.96
C PHE A 124 9.43 -18.56 -5.81
N ASP A 125 10.70 -18.87 -6.07
CA ASP A 125 11.68 -19.10 -5.01
C ASP A 125 12.07 -17.76 -4.39
N VAL A 126 11.51 -17.47 -3.23
CA VAL A 126 11.75 -16.23 -2.49
C VAL A 126 12.84 -16.48 -1.46
N GLN A 127 14.08 -16.08 -1.76
CA GLN A 127 15.25 -16.25 -0.90
C GLN A 127 15.02 -15.64 0.48
N ASN A 128 14.69 -14.34 0.53
CA ASN A 128 14.47 -13.62 1.78
C ASN A 128 13.01 -13.14 1.90
N ILE A 129 12.42 -13.36 3.07
CA ILE A 129 11.09 -12.86 3.42
C ILE A 129 11.27 -11.80 4.51
N ALA A 130 11.14 -10.54 4.13
CA ALA A 130 11.22 -9.41 5.04
C ALA A 130 9.83 -8.91 5.43
N SER A 131 9.69 -8.44 6.67
CA SER A 131 8.43 -7.91 7.19
C SER A 131 8.65 -6.66 8.03
N SER A 132 7.68 -5.75 7.98
CA SER A 132 7.47 -4.80 9.07
C SER A 132 7.26 -5.54 10.41
N PRO A 133 7.63 -4.94 11.55
CA PRO A 133 7.35 -5.51 12.88
C PRO A 133 5.86 -5.57 13.25
N LEU A 134 4.98 -4.83 12.56
CA LEU A 134 3.56 -4.75 12.88
C LEU A 134 2.82 -6.05 12.57
N THR A 135 1.87 -6.45 13.42
CA THR A 135 1.25 -7.78 13.39
C THR A 135 0.53 -8.09 12.07
N ARG A 136 -0.13 -7.09 11.49
CA ARG A 136 -0.80 -7.21 10.18
C ARG A 136 0.15 -7.56 9.02
N ALA A 137 1.39 -7.09 9.07
CA ALA A 137 2.41 -7.43 8.07
C ALA A 137 3.03 -8.80 8.37
N LYS A 138 3.37 -9.06 9.64
CA LYS A 138 3.90 -10.36 10.08
C LYS A 138 2.97 -11.51 9.72
N PHE A 139 1.66 -11.31 9.80
CA PHE A 139 0.69 -12.33 9.36
C PHE A 139 0.91 -12.71 7.89
N GLY A 140 0.99 -11.73 6.99
CA GLY A 140 1.25 -11.99 5.56
C GLY A 140 2.62 -12.64 5.32
N ALA A 141 3.66 -12.19 6.01
CA ALA A 141 4.99 -12.80 5.92
C ALA A 141 4.99 -14.28 6.33
N ASN A 142 4.24 -14.63 7.38
CA ASN A 142 4.05 -16.04 7.78
C ASN A 142 3.31 -16.85 6.71
N GLU A 143 2.32 -16.26 6.03
CA GLU A 143 1.60 -16.94 4.95
C GLU A 143 2.47 -17.18 3.71
N VAL A 144 3.43 -16.28 3.43
CA VAL A 144 4.47 -16.52 2.41
C VAL A 144 5.41 -17.64 2.88
N LEU A 145 5.96 -17.55 4.09
CA LEU A 145 6.96 -18.50 4.60
C LEU A 145 6.46 -19.94 4.60
N LYS A 146 5.23 -20.18 5.09
CA LYS A 146 4.62 -21.53 5.14
C LYS A 146 4.50 -22.22 3.79
N ARG A 147 4.56 -21.46 2.69
CA ARG A 147 4.39 -21.95 1.32
C ARG A 147 5.70 -22.09 0.54
N GLN A 148 6.81 -21.65 1.12
CA GLN A 148 8.14 -21.84 0.56
C GLN A 148 8.68 -23.24 0.92
N GLU A 149 9.44 -23.86 0.01
CA GLU A 149 9.91 -25.24 0.21
C GLU A 149 11.07 -25.35 1.22
N SER A 150 11.85 -24.28 1.39
CA SER A 150 13.02 -24.28 2.29
C SER A 150 12.60 -24.18 3.75
N LYS A 151 13.00 -25.17 4.54
CA LYS A 151 12.63 -25.32 5.97
C LYS A 151 13.43 -24.43 6.91
N ASP A 152 14.54 -23.87 6.45
CA ASP A 152 15.47 -23.07 7.27
C ASP A 152 15.30 -21.56 7.03
N LYS A 153 14.29 -21.14 6.25
CA LYS A 153 13.96 -19.72 6.04
C LYS A 153 13.29 -19.16 7.29
N GLU A 154 13.75 -17.99 7.74
CA GLU A 154 13.12 -17.20 8.80
C GLU A 154 12.60 -15.87 8.23
N ILE A 155 11.66 -15.24 8.92
CA ILE A 155 11.18 -13.90 8.55
C ILE A 155 12.18 -12.86 9.09
N LEU A 156 12.76 -12.06 8.20
CA LEU A 156 13.62 -10.94 8.55
C LEU A 156 12.75 -9.74 8.96
N ILE A 157 12.88 -9.27 10.20
CA ILE A 157 12.12 -8.10 10.67
C ILE A 157 12.92 -6.82 10.46
N PHE A 158 12.33 -5.87 9.73
CA PHE A 158 12.93 -4.57 9.44
C PHE A 158 12.08 -3.44 10.01
N GLU A 159 12.64 -2.70 10.96
CA GLU A 159 12.01 -1.48 11.51
C GLU A 159 11.80 -0.41 10.44
N GLY A 160 12.70 -0.33 9.44
CA GLY A 160 12.58 0.57 8.30
C GLY A 160 11.35 0.31 7.42
N PHE A 161 10.67 -0.84 7.58
CA PHE A 161 9.41 -1.16 6.89
C PHE A 161 8.16 -0.91 7.73
N THR A 162 8.25 -0.28 8.90
CA THR A 162 7.07 0.17 9.67
C THR A 162 6.27 1.22 8.90
N GLU A 163 4.94 1.21 9.01
CA GLU A 163 4.07 2.22 8.37
C GLU A 163 4.43 3.64 8.85
N MET A 164 4.10 4.64 8.04
CA MET A 164 4.23 6.05 8.42
C MET A 164 3.64 6.34 9.80
N ASP A 165 4.42 6.98 10.65
CA ASP A 165 3.93 7.49 11.93
C ASP A 165 3.02 8.71 11.68
N ARG A 166 1.78 8.61 12.13
CA ARG A 166 0.78 9.67 11.98
C ARG A 166 0.78 10.64 13.18
N GLY A 167 1.59 10.39 14.21
CA GLY A 167 1.74 11.26 15.37
C GLY A 167 0.39 11.66 15.96
N ALA A 168 0.22 12.97 16.19
CA ALA A 168 -1.02 13.56 16.68
C ALA A 168 -2.27 13.32 15.80
N TRP A 169 -2.13 12.84 14.56
CA TRP A 169 -3.26 12.50 13.69
C TRP A 169 -3.77 11.07 13.86
N VAL A 170 -3.13 10.28 14.71
CA VAL A 170 -3.63 8.95 15.08
C VAL A 170 -5.05 9.07 15.67
N ASN A 171 -5.94 8.17 15.26
CA ASN A 171 -7.35 8.09 15.68
C ASN A 171 -8.22 9.29 15.26
N LEU A 172 -7.70 10.17 14.39
CA LEU A 172 -8.46 11.23 13.74
C LEU A 172 -8.96 10.78 12.36
N THR A 173 -10.13 11.29 11.98
CA THR A 173 -10.71 11.20 10.63
C THR A 173 -10.16 12.29 9.72
N LEU A 174 -10.37 12.17 8.40
CA LEU A 174 -9.99 13.22 7.45
C LEU A 174 -10.65 14.57 7.75
N ASP A 175 -11.91 14.56 8.20
CA ASP A 175 -12.65 15.78 8.55
C ASP A 175 -12.04 16.46 9.80
N GLU A 176 -11.59 15.68 10.78
CA GLU A 176 -10.91 16.19 11.98
C GLU A 176 -9.51 16.73 11.67
N ILE A 177 -8.78 16.12 10.72
CA ILE A 177 -7.46 16.61 10.27
C ILE A 177 -7.60 17.86 9.39
N GLY A 178 -8.65 17.89 8.56
CA GLY A 178 -8.87 18.91 7.55
C GLY A 178 -8.24 18.53 6.20
N LYS A 179 -9.06 18.61 5.14
CA LYS A 179 -8.64 18.25 3.78
C LYS A 179 -7.43 19.04 3.29
N GLU A 180 -7.38 20.35 3.57
CA GLU A 180 -6.28 21.23 3.16
C GLU A 180 -4.96 20.84 3.83
N ASN A 181 -5.01 20.45 5.12
CA ASN A 181 -3.84 19.97 5.86
C ASN A 181 -3.34 18.64 5.28
N MET A 182 -4.26 17.71 4.99
CA MET A 182 -3.89 16.43 4.37
C MET A 182 -3.29 16.64 2.97
N GLU A 183 -3.89 17.50 2.15
CA GLU A 183 -3.38 17.82 0.81
C GLU A 183 -2.02 18.54 0.87
N ALA A 184 -1.78 19.41 1.85
CA ALA A 184 -0.47 20.04 2.06
C ALA A 184 0.57 19.03 2.56
N PHE A 185 0.19 18.14 3.48
CA PHE A 185 1.04 17.07 3.96
C PHE A 185 1.43 16.10 2.84
N ASP A 186 0.46 15.73 2.00
CA ASP A 186 0.65 14.89 0.82
C ASP A 186 1.62 15.50 -0.22
N ARG A 187 1.74 16.84 -0.25
CA ARG A 187 2.74 17.60 -1.03
C ARG A 187 4.05 17.86 -0.27
N CYS A 188 4.29 17.12 0.81
CA CYS A 188 5.48 17.25 1.65
C CYS A 188 5.67 18.63 2.31
N ASP A 189 4.61 19.39 2.56
CA ASP A 189 4.72 20.61 3.37
C ASP A 189 5.06 20.23 4.82
N LEU A 190 6.30 20.49 5.20
CA LEU A 190 6.81 20.13 6.53
C LEU A 190 6.12 20.91 7.66
N SER A 191 5.53 22.07 7.37
CA SER A 191 4.85 22.90 8.38
C SER A 191 3.55 22.27 8.91
N VAL A 192 2.97 21.31 8.18
CA VAL A 192 1.76 20.57 8.56
C VAL A 192 2.05 19.12 8.95
N THR A 193 3.33 18.73 9.10
CA THR A 193 3.68 17.40 9.62
C THR A 193 3.11 17.26 11.03
N PRO A 194 2.35 16.19 11.34
CA PRO A 194 1.75 16.02 12.66
C PRO A 194 2.83 15.94 13.73
N GLU A 195 2.55 16.53 14.90
CA GLU A 195 3.46 16.46 16.05
C GLU A 195 3.73 15.00 16.41
N GLY A 196 5.01 14.65 16.60
CA GLY A 196 5.45 13.28 16.87
C GLY A 196 5.27 12.30 15.71
N GLY A 197 4.84 12.77 14.53
CA GLY A 197 4.69 11.96 13.33
C GLY A 197 5.87 12.08 12.36
N GLU A 198 5.72 11.45 11.21
CA GLU A 198 6.75 11.34 10.18
C GLU A 198 6.34 12.08 8.90
N SER A 199 7.31 12.72 8.23
CA SER A 199 7.09 13.34 6.91
C SER A 199 7.31 12.32 5.79
N TYR A 200 6.72 12.57 4.61
CA TYR A 200 6.93 11.74 3.43
C TYR A 200 8.40 11.57 3.00
N PRO A 201 9.25 12.63 3.00
CA PRO A 201 10.68 12.47 2.74
C PRO A 201 11.39 11.61 3.79
N GLY A 202 11.11 11.81 5.07
CA GLY A 202 11.72 11.03 6.15
C GLY A 202 11.36 9.53 6.08
N LEU A 203 10.07 9.24 5.81
CA LEU A 203 9.61 7.89 5.53
C LEU A 203 10.38 7.29 4.35
N LYS A 204 10.42 7.99 3.21
CA LYS A 204 11.05 7.46 1.99
C LYS A 204 12.51 7.15 2.24
N GLU A 205 13.26 8.05 2.89
CA GLU A 205 14.66 7.84 3.23
C GLU A 205 14.88 6.54 4.03
N ARG A 206 14.17 6.33 5.15
CA ARG A 206 14.35 5.11 5.97
C ARG A 206 13.91 3.84 5.26
N VAL A 207 12.89 3.92 4.41
CA VAL A 207 12.37 2.76 3.67
C VAL A 207 13.37 2.34 2.59
N LEU A 208 13.93 3.28 1.84
CA LEU A 208 14.92 2.97 0.81
C LEU A 208 16.20 2.42 1.42
N LYS A 209 16.65 2.95 2.55
CA LYS A 209 17.77 2.38 3.29
C LYS A 209 17.54 0.91 3.66
N ALA A 210 16.39 0.59 4.24
CA ALA A 210 16.05 -0.79 4.61
C ALA A 210 15.86 -1.72 3.38
N ARG A 211 15.36 -1.18 2.26
CA ARG A 211 15.31 -1.91 0.98
C ARG A 211 16.72 -2.27 0.52
N ASP A 212 17.64 -1.32 0.55
CA ASP A 212 19.02 -1.52 0.07
C ASP A 212 19.75 -2.55 0.93
N GLU A 213 19.58 -2.51 2.25
CA GLU A 213 20.07 -3.54 3.18
C GLU A 213 19.53 -4.95 2.84
N LEU A 214 18.24 -5.07 2.47
CA LEU A 214 17.67 -6.34 2.03
C LEU A 214 18.20 -6.78 0.65
N LEU A 215 18.37 -5.85 -0.28
CA LEU A 215 18.93 -6.13 -1.60
C LEU A 215 20.40 -6.57 -1.50
N GLU A 216 21.19 -6.01 -0.58
CA GLU A 216 22.55 -6.48 -0.28
C GLU A 216 22.57 -7.94 0.18
N ALA A 217 21.61 -8.34 1.03
CA ALA A 217 21.44 -9.73 1.47
C ALA A 217 20.79 -10.64 0.41
N THR A 218 20.35 -10.11 -0.73
CA THR A 218 19.74 -10.87 -1.81
C THR A 218 20.79 -11.27 -2.84
N GLU A 219 20.88 -12.54 -3.20
CA GLU A 219 21.81 -13.02 -4.23
C GLU A 219 21.36 -12.58 -5.64
N VAL A 220 22.32 -12.42 -6.54
CA VAL A 220 22.03 -12.18 -7.96
C VAL A 220 21.24 -13.36 -8.53
N GLY A 221 20.19 -13.07 -9.29
CA GLY A 221 19.27 -14.07 -9.85
C GLY A 221 18.24 -14.59 -8.86
N GLN A 222 18.21 -14.08 -7.61
CA GLN A 222 17.24 -14.46 -6.59
C GLN A 222 16.19 -13.37 -6.36
N ALA A 223 15.08 -13.77 -5.72
CA ALA A 223 14.00 -12.88 -5.33
C ALA A 223 13.89 -12.73 -3.81
N SER A 224 13.47 -11.55 -3.37
CA SER A 224 13.07 -11.28 -1.98
C SER A 224 11.64 -10.73 -1.95
N ALA A 225 10.95 -10.89 -0.82
CA ALA A 225 9.62 -10.33 -0.60
C ALA A 225 9.60 -9.42 0.63
N VAL A 226 9.00 -8.24 0.49
CA VAL A 226 8.79 -7.26 1.58
C VAL A 226 7.30 -7.17 1.87
N ILE A 227 6.88 -7.66 3.03
CA ILE A 227 5.51 -7.55 3.50
C ILE A 227 5.40 -6.34 4.44
N SER A 228 4.67 -5.32 4.01
CA SER A 228 4.65 -4.02 4.69
C SER A 228 3.29 -3.31 4.52
N HIS A 229 3.30 -2.01 4.20
CA HIS A 229 2.16 -1.11 4.32
C HIS A 229 2.04 -0.18 3.11
N LEU A 230 1.03 0.69 3.13
CA LEU A 230 0.71 1.54 2.00
C LEU A 230 1.85 2.51 1.69
N GLN A 231 2.27 3.31 2.67
CA GLN A 231 3.24 4.37 2.38
C GLN A 231 4.64 3.79 2.15
N VAL A 232 4.99 2.68 2.81
CA VAL A 232 6.23 1.93 2.56
C VAL A 232 6.29 1.41 1.11
N THR A 233 5.20 0.80 0.62
CA THR A 233 5.13 0.33 -0.78
C THR A 233 5.23 1.49 -1.76
N ARG A 234 4.57 2.62 -1.46
CA ARG A 234 4.67 3.84 -2.28
C ARG A 234 6.07 4.44 -2.28
N SER A 235 6.81 4.38 -1.18
CA SER A 235 8.19 4.85 -1.12
C SER A 235 9.09 4.10 -2.11
N MET A 236 9.02 2.77 -2.13
CA MET A 236 9.81 1.96 -3.06
C MET A 236 9.29 2.07 -4.50
N LEU A 237 7.97 2.05 -4.71
CA LEU A 237 7.38 2.16 -6.05
C LEU A 237 7.62 3.53 -6.69
N SER A 238 7.52 4.62 -5.92
CA SER A 238 7.82 5.96 -6.43
C SER A 238 9.29 6.11 -6.81
N ASP A 239 10.20 5.48 -6.06
CA ASP A 239 11.62 5.44 -6.42
C ASP A 239 11.84 4.72 -7.75
N ALA A 240 11.26 3.54 -7.92
CA ALA A 240 11.37 2.76 -9.15
C ALA A 240 10.77 3.44 -10.39
N LEU A 241 9.70 4.22 -10.20
CA LEU A 241 9.02 4.94 -11.28
C LEU A 241 9.58 6.36 -11.52
N GLY A 242 10.56 6.81 -10.73
CA GLY A 242 11.07 8.18 -10.80
C GLY A 242 10.04 9.25 -10.40
N ILE A 243 9.03 8.87 -9.61
CA ILE A 243 8.00 9.78 -9.12
C ILE A 243 8.54 10.59 -7.93
N PRO A 244 8.46 11.93 -7.99
CA PRO A 244 8.84 12.81 -6.88
C PRO A 244 8.12 12.48 -5.58
N VAL A 245 8.78 12.72 -4.44
CA VAL A 245 8.22 12.34 -3.12
C VAL A 245 6.94 13.10 -2.77
N ASP A 246 6.78 14.32 -3.27
CA ASP A 246 5.58 15.16 -3.14
C ASP A 246 4.42 14.76 -4.05
N GLU A 247 4.63 13.79 -4.95
CA GLU A 247 3.58 13.16 -5.76
C GLU A 247 3.31 11.70 -5.33
N MET A 248 4.10 11.17 -4.40
CA MET A 248 4.04 9.76 -3.99
C MET A 248 2.68 9.33 -3.44
N SER A 249 1.94 10.25 -2.79
CA SER A 249 0.60 10.02 -2.24
C SER A 249 -0.45 9.67 -3.30
N THR A 250 -0.19 9.97 -4.57
CA THR A 250 -1.08 9.70 -5.70
C THR A 250 -1.10 8.22 -6.13
N LEU A 251 -0.03 7.48 -5.82
CA LEU A 251 0.12 6.07 -6.21
C LEU A 251 -0.95 5.19 -5.55
N LYS A 252 -1.69 4.44 -6.35
CA LYS A 252 -2.76 3.55 -5.87
C LYS A 252 -2.19 2.16 -5.61
N VAL A 253 -2.29 1.68 -4.36
CA VAL A 253 -1.81 0.36 -3.94
C VAL A 253 -2.89 -0.31 -3.10
N ALA A 254 -3.52 -1.35 -3.65
CA ALA A 254 -4.60 -2.09 -3.00
C ALA A 254 -4.10 -2.93 -1.80
N THR A 255 -4.96 -3.28 -0.84
CA THR A 255 -4.56 -4.19 0.26
C THR A 255 -4.22 -5.57 -0.29
N ALA A 256 -3.24 -6.26 0.32
CA ALA A 256 -2.71 -7.56 -0.14
C ALA A 256 -2.24 -7.59 -1.61
N SER A 257 -2.10 -6.43 -2.24
CA SER A 257 -1.58 -6.35 -3.58
C SER A 257 -0.07 -6.54 -3.60
N ILE A 258 0.41 -6.98 -4.75
CA ILE A 258 1.79 -7.34 -5.01
C ILE A 258 2.30 -6.43 -6.12
N THR A 259 3.50 -5.90 -5.93
CA THR A 259 4.27 -5.17 -6.95
C THR A 259 5.57 -5.92 -7.15
N CYS A 260 6.01 -6.07 -8.40
CA CYS A 260 7.25 -6.76 -8.74
C CYS A 260 8.23 -5.78 -9.40
N ILE A 261 9.42 -5.67 -8.83
CA ILE A 261 10.49 -4.77 -9.30
C ILE A 261 11.78 -5.57 -9.41
N ASP A 262 12.45 -5.48 -10.55
CA ASP A 262 13.83 -5.97 -10.70
C ASP A 262 14.82 -4.82 -10.53
N PHE A 263 15.95 -5.11 -9.91
CA PHE A 263 17.07 -4.20 -9.67
C PHE A 263 18.29 -4.79 -10.35
N ASP A 264 18.88 -4.09 -11.31
CA ASP A 264 20.13 -4.54 -11.96
C ASP A 264 21.39 -4.08 -11.21
N GLU A 265 22.55 -4.51 -11.69
CA GLU A 265 23.86 -4.18 -11.11
C GLU A 265 24.23 -2.69 -11.21
N SER A 266 23.58 -1.94 -12.10
CA SER A 266 23.77 -0.50 -12.26
C SER A 266 22.86 0.33 -11.32
N GLY A 267 21.89 -0.34 -10.69
CA GLY A 267 20.84 0.29 -9.88
C GLY A 267 19.61 0.70 -10.68
N GLU A 268 19.50 0.33 -11.96
CA GLU A 268 18.30 0.52 -12.76
C GLU A 268 17.17 -0.39 -12.22
N GLN A 269 15.97 0.18 -12.14
CA GLN A 269 14.80 -0.47 -11.56
C GLN A 269 13.75 -0.70 -12.66
N THR A 270 13.32 -1.94 -12.82
CA THR A 270 12.27 -2.32 -13.78
C THR A 270 11.02 -2.77 -13.04
N VAL A 271 9.94 -1.99 -13.10
CA VAL A 271 8.63 -2.38 -12.56
C VAL A 271 7.91 -3.27 -13.57
N HIS A 272 7.76 -4.56 -13.26
CA HIS A 272 7.05 -5.51 -14.13
C HIS A 272 5.54 -5.39 -14.00
N PHE A 273 5.06 -5.26 -12.77
CA PHE A 273 3.67 -4.94 -12.47
C PHE A 273 3.57 -4.27 -11.11
N GLN A 274 2.48 -3.55 -10.89
CA GLN A 274 2.19 -2.88 -9.63
C GLN A 274 0.77 -3.18 -9.16
N SER A 275 0.59 -3.25 -7.84
CA SER A 275 -0.71 -3.40 -7.20
C SER A 275 -1.57 -4.54 -7.77
N PHE A 276 -0.95 -5.63 -8.22
CA PHE A 276 -1.66 -6.84 -8.63
C PHE A 276 -2.28 -7.50 -7.40
N LYS A 277 -3.59 -7.72 -7.40
CA LYS A 277 -4.31 -8.31 -6.28
C LYS A 277 -4.81 -9.70 -6.69
N PRO A 278 -4.24 -10.79 -6.16
CA PRO A 278 -4.69 -12.14 -6.48
C PRO A 278 -6.19 -12.32 -6.18
N ASP A 279 -6.94 -12.86 -7.16
CA ASP A 279 -8.35 -13.15 -6.96
C ASP A 279 -8.50 -14.46 -6.17
N ALA A 280 -9.05 -14.35 -4.96
CA ALA A 280 -9.41 -15.47 -4.10
C ALA A 280 -10.93 -15.69 -4.05
N GLY A 281 -11.65 -15.33 -5.10
CA GLY A 281 -13.12 -15.33 -5.13
C GLY A 281 -13.74 -14.23 -4.26
N LEU A 282 -12.94 -13.23 -3.88
CA LEU A 282 -13.33 -12.15 -2.95
C LEU A 282 -13.93 -10.99 -3.76
N ARG A 283 -15.18 -11.13 -4.21
CA ARG A 283 -15.92 -10.10 -4.99
C ARG A 283 -16.11 -8.73 -4.31
N LYS A 284 -15.62 -8.57 -3.07
CA LYS A 284 -15.77 -7.36 -2.26
C LYS A 284 -14.50 -7.12 -1.44
N SER A 285 -13.39 -6.83 -2.10
CA SER A 285 -12.39 -6.01 -1.42
C SER A 285 -12.76 -4.56 -1.65
N VAL A 286 -13.27 -3.90 -0.61
CA VAL A 286 -13.39 -2.45 -0.60
C VAL A 286 -12.04 -1.97 -0.12
N ASP A 287 -11.15 -1.58 -1.03
CA ASP A 287 -9.88 -0.97 -0.66
C ASP A 287 -10.20 0.32 0.13
N GLY A 288 -10.28 0.22 1.46
CA GLY A 288 -10.70 1.31 2.35
C GLY A 288 -9.73 2.49 2.44
N ALA A 289 -8.80 2.62 1.48
CA ALA A 289 -7.78 3.65 1.46
C ALA A 289 -7.65 4.36 0.09
N ASN A 290 -8.67 4.24 -0.78
CA ASN A 290 -8.79 5.06 -1.99
C ASN A 290 -10.16 5.72 -2.10
#